data_AF-A0A1N6PHD6-F1
#
_entry.id   AF-A0A1N6PHD6-F1
#
_cell.length_a   1.000
_cell.length_b   1.000
_cell.length_c   1.000
_cell.angle_alpha   90.00
_cell.angle_beta   90.00
_cell.angle_gamma   90.00
#
_symmetry.space_group_name_H-M   'P 1'
#
loop_
_entity.id
_entity.type
_entity.pdbx_description
1 polymer ?
#
loop_
_entity_poly.entity_id
_entity_poly.type
_entity_poly.pdbx_seq_one_letter_code
_entity_poly.pdbx_strand_id
1 'polypeptide(L)'
;MIRRLGFAAVLVAMGVSMLAPHQAEAQSRRKQPPPSNDPAQMPIAPVEKVFPLGASWSVVEFNGKDVYDRRATLIVDQNLRGTGFAGCNTFSAAAYPLRQQGFAVGPIAVTKRSCDSNTMAFEKAFLLALRGTQKWEMVNGQVILSGSQGKITLRRSI
;
A
#
# COMPACT_ATOMS: atom_id res chain seq x y z
N MET A 1 19.15 -53.59 24.51
CA MET A 1 20.01 -54.78 24.51
C MET A 1 19.16 -55.98 24.07
N ILE A 2 19.74 -56.94 23.31
CA ILE A 2 19.15 -58.20 22.74
C ILE A 2 18.50 -57.95 21.35
N ARG A 3 19.06 -58.23 20.13
CA ARG A 3 19.90 -59.32 19.56
C ARG A 3 19.08 -60.64 19.49
N ARG A 4 18.77 -61.37 18.40
CA ARG A 4 19.53 -61.80 17.19
C ARG A 4 18.66 -62.72 16.26
N LEU A 5 18.98 -62.70 14.94
CA LEU A 5 19.11 -63.79 13.91
C LEU A 5 17.96 -64.79 13.61
N GLY A 6 17.80 -65.39 12.41
CA GLY A 6 18.65 -65.53 11.20
C GLY A 6 17.82 -65.95 9.95
N PHE A 7 18.21 -65.61 8.71
CA PHE A 7 19.12 -66.27 7.72
C PHE A 7 18.59 -67.55 7.02
N ALA A 8 18.36 -67.43 5.70
CA ALA A 8 18.63 -68.44 4.65
C ALA A 8 18.55 -67.72 3.28
N ALA A 9 19.69 -67.44 2.63
CA ALA A 9 20.43 -68.27 1.65
C ALA A 9 20.03 -67.92 0.19
N VAL A 10 20.79 -67.03 -0.46
CA VAL A 10 21.82 -67.28 -1.49
C VAL A 10 21.23 -67.65 -2.86
N LEU A 11 21.50 -66.81 -3.87
CA LEU A 11 22.05 -67.23 -5.18
C LEU A 11 22.63 -66.01 -5.91
N VAL A 12 23.91 -66.13 -6.26
CA VAL A 12 24.72 -65.19 -7.04
C VAL A 12 24.52 -65.46 -8.52
N ALA A 13 24.35 -64.41 -9.33
CA ALA A 13 24.63 -64.47 -10.76
C ALA A 13 25.37 -63.19 -11.19
N MET A 14 26.48 -63.40 -11.88
CA MET A 14 27.48 -62.42 -12.29
C MET A 14 27.10 -61.70 -13.59
N GLY A 15 27.62 -60.48 -13.75
CA GLY A 15 28.08 -59.95 -15.05
C GLY A 15 27.04 -59.12 -15.83
N VAL A 16 27.33 -57.84 -16.07
CA VAL A 16 28.16 -57.32 -17.19
C VAL A 16 28.03 -55.79 -17.15
N SER A 17 29.15 -55.07 -17.04
CA SER A 17 29.20 -53.64 -17.36
C SER A 17 29.11 -53.46 -18.87
N MET A 18 28.10 -52.76 -19.36
CA MET A 18 28.11 -52.15 -20.69
C MET A 18 27.83 -50.66 -20.58
N LEU A 19 28.62 -49.90 -21.34
CA LEU A 19 28.56 -48.45 -21.47
C LEU A 19 27.16 -47.98 -21.92
N ALA A 20 26.76 -46.82 -21.40
CA ALA A 20 25.59 -46.08 -21.85
C ALA A 20 25.71 -45.65 -23.32
N PRO A 21 24.56 -45.43 -23.97
CA PRO A 21 24.36 -44.21 -24.72
C PRO A 21 23.23 -43.36 -24.12
N HIS A 22 23.46 -42.06 -24.21
CA HIS A 22 22.50 -41.00 -24.01
C HIS A 22 21.22 -41.16 -24.87
N GLN A 23 20.17 -40.46 -24.42
CA GLN A 23 18.98 -39.98 -25.15
C GLN A 23 17.72 -40.85 -25.10
N ALA A 24 16.69 -40.31 -24.45
CA ALA A 24 15.38 -40.08 -25.08
C ALA A 24 14.46 -39.30 -24.11
N GLU A 25 14.58 -37.98 -24.09
CA GLU A 25 13.52 -37.08 -23.64
C GLU A 25 12.30 -37.26 -24.57
N ALA A 26 11.32 -38.09 -24.21
CA ALA A 26 10.20 -38.38 -25.10
C ALA A 26 8.82 -38.40 -24.44
N GLN A 27 8.61 -37.72 -23.30
CA GLN A 27 7.25 -37.60 -22.73
C GLN A 27 6.82 -36.22 -22.23
N SER A 28 7.67 -35.19 -22.26
CA SER A 28 7.24 -33.83 -21.84
C SER A 28 6.66 -32.97 -23.00
N ARG A 29 6.28 -33.58 -24.12
CA ARG A 29 5.72 -32.88 -25.30
C ARG A 29 4.23 -33.18 -25.53
N ARG A 30 3.43 -33.24 -24.46
CA ARG A 30 1.96 -33.21 -24.58
C ARG A 30 1.35 -32.41 -23.45
N LYS A 31 1.62 -31.11 -23.42
CA LYS A 31 0.75 -30.09 -22.78
C LYS A 31 1.15 -28.65 -23.12
N GLN A 32 1.69 -28.41 -24.31
CA GLN A 32 1.78 -27.03 -24.80
C GLN A 32 0.50 -26.71 -25.59
N PRO A 33 -0.36 -25.79 -25.13
CA PRO A 33 -1.44 -25.27 -25.97
C PRO A 33 -0.84 -24.57 -27.20
N PRO A 34 -1.58 -24.50 -28.32
CA PRO A 34 -1.09 -23.88 -29.55
C PRO A 34 -0.77 -22.39 -29.31
N PRO A 35 0.16 -21.80 -30.08
CA PRO A 35 0.48 -20.38 -29.97
C PRO A 35 -0.75 -19.55 -30.35
N SER A 36 -1.32 -18.87 -29.38
CA SER A 36 -2.37 -17.87 -29.57
C SER A 36 -1.77 -16.66 -30.32
N ASN A 37 -2.24 -16.42 -31.54
CA ASN A 37 -1.95 -15.21 -32.34
C ASN A 37 -2.67 -13.96 -31.78
N ASP A 38 -2.67 -13.77 -30.46
CA ASP A 38 -3.18 -12.56 -29.84
C ASP A 38 -2.01 -11.60 -29.60
N PRO A 39 -1.98 -10.41 -30.22
CA PRO A 39 -0.94 -9.44 -29.97
C PRO A 39 -1.04 -8.93 -28.53
N ALA A 40 -0.20 -9.50 -27.65
CA ALA A 40 0.26 -8.94 -26.39
C ALA A 40 -0.82 -8.38 -25.45
N GLN A 41 -1.41 -9.24 -24.60
CA GLN A 41 -1.82 -8.79 -23.28
C GLN A 41 -0.58 -8.71 -22.38
N MET A 42 0.22 -7.65 -22.56
CA MET A 42 1.09 -7.18 -21.49
C MET A 42 0.18 -6.72 -20.34
N PRO A 43 0.47 -7.06 -19.06
CA PRO A 43 -0.26 -6.51 -17.94
C PRO A 43 -0.19 -4.99 -18.01
N ILE A 44 -1.34 -4.33 -18.22
CA ILE A 44 -1.42 -2.88 -18.19
C ILE A 44 -1.04 -2.46 -16.76
N ALA A 45 0.14 -1.88 -16.58
CA ALA A 45 0.54 -1.34 -15.29
C ALA A 45 -0.51 -0.29 -14.85
N PRO A 46 -0.96 -0.30 -13.58
CA PRO A 46 -1.91 0.70 -13.11
C PRO A 46 -1.39 2.11 -13.34
N VAL A 47 -2.18 2.96 -14.01
CA VAL A 47 -1.81 4.35 -14.27
C VAL A 47 -1.65 5.08 -12.93
N GLU A 48 -0.47 5.65 -12.70
CA GLU A 48 -0.16 6.38 -11.49
C GLU A 48 -0.91 7.73 -11.46
N LYS A 49 -1.85 7.90 -10.51
CA LYS A 49 -2.51 9.19 -10.25
C LYS A 49 -1.50 10.20 -9.68
N VAL A 50 -1.61 11.47 -10.09
CA VAL A 50 -0.77 12.58 -9.59
C VAL A 50 -1.51 13.36 -8.51
N PHE A 51 -0.83 13.66 -7.40
CA PHE A 51 -1.43 14.42 -6.31
C PHE A 51 -1.60 15.90 -6.71
N PRO A 52 -2.77 16.51 -6.48
CA PRO A 52 -3.07 17.89 -6.88
C PRO A 52 -2.43 18.91 -5.94
N LEU A 53 -1.16 19.24 -6.18
CA LEU A 53 -0.44 20.29 -5.47
C LEU A 53 -1.06 21.68 -5.73
N GLY A 54 -1.01 22.54 -4.73
CA GLY A 54 -1.58 23.90 -4.75
C GLY A 54 -3.10 23.97 -4.62
N ALA A 55 -3.80 22.83 -4.64
CA ALA A 55 -5.24 22.81 -4.45
C ALA A 55 -5.62 22.85 -2.96
N SER A 56 -6.71 23.56 -2.66
CA SER A 56 -7.32 23.62 -1.34
C SER A 56 -8.29 22.48 -1.12
N TRP A 57 -8.21 21.87 0.06
CA TRP A 57 -9.04 20.73 0.46
C TRP A 57 -9.69 20.98 1.82
N SER A 58 -10.97 20.65 1.93
CA SER A 58 -11.70 20.59 3.20
C SER A 58 -11.93 19.14 3.60
N VAL A 59 -11.71 18.82 4.87
CA VAL A 59 -12.01 17.50 5.42
C VAL A 59 -13.52 17.38 5.58
N VAL A 60 -14.09 16.37 4.94
CA VAL A 60 -15.54 16.12 4.94
C VAL A 60 -15.91 14.92 5.81
N GLU A 61 -15.05 13.91 5.83
CA GLU A 61 -15.23 12.70 6.63
C GLU A 61 -13.93 12.33 7.34
N PHE A 62 -14.05 11.88 8.59
CA PHE A 62 -12.97 11.34 9.40
C PHE A 62 -13.39 10.00 10.00
N ASN A 63 -12.67 8.92 9.64
CA ASN A 63 -12.98 7.55 10.07
C ASN A 63 -14.45 7.13 9.87
N GLY A 64 -15.05 7.48 8.74
CA GLY A 64 -16.45 7.14 8.43
C GLY A 64 -17.49 8.06 9.09
N LYS A 65 -17.08 9.14 9.75
CA LYS A 65 -17.98 10.13 10.35
C LYS A 65 -17.85 11.48 9.65
N ASP A 66 -18.98 12.11 9.36
CA ASP A 66 -19.00 13.46 8.82
C ASP A 66 -18.45 14.47 9.83
N VAL A 67 -17.61 15.39 9.34
CA VAL A 67 -16.91 16.40 10.17
C VAL A 67 -16.91 17.80 9.55
N TYR A 68 -17.92 18.10 8.73
CA TYR A 68 -18.07 19.41 8.07
C TYR A 68 -18.06 20.59 9.07
N ASP A 69 -18.58 20.37 10.28
CA ASP A 69 -18.64 21.35 11.36
C ASP A 69 -17.26 21.69 11.96
N ARG A 70 -16.28 20.79 11.83
CA ARG A 70 -14.91 20.99 12.32
C ARG A 70 -14.10 21.93 11.43
N ARG A 71 -14.52 22.14 10.17
CA ARG A 71 -13.87 23.04 9.20
C ARG A 71 -12.38 22.77 8.99
N ALA A 72 -11.93 21.52 9.17
CA ALA A 72 -10.53 21.17 8.97
C ALA A 72 -10.15 21.26 7.49
N THR A 73 -8.93 21.70 7.19
CA THR A 73 -8.44 21.94 5.83
C THR A 73 -7.01 21.45 5.62
N LEU A 74 -6.65 21.26 4.37
CA LEU A 74 -5.30 20.90 3.94
C LEU A 74 -5.01 21.52 2.56
N ILE A 75 -3.84 22.12 2.42
CA ILE A 75 -3.20 22.48 1.15
C ILE A 75 -1.80 21.89 1.19
N VAL A 76 -1.35 21.27 0.09
CA VAL A 76 0.05 20.91 -0.11
C VAL A 76 0.58 21.75 -1.25
N ASP A 77 1.54 22.63 -0.97
CA ASP A 77 2.10 23.54 -1.97
C ASP A 77 3.15 22.86 -2.88
N GLN A 78 3.68 23.61 -3.84
CA GLN A 78 4.72 23.13 -4.76
C GLN A 78 6.06 22.82 -4.07
N ASN A 79 6.27 23.34 -2.87
CA ASN A 79 7.46 23.07 -2.04
C ASN A 79 7.27 21.86 -1.12
N LEU A 80 6.20 21.07 -1.33
CA LEU A 80 5.85 19.90 -0.55
C LEU A 80 5.61 20.23 0.93
N ARG A 81 5.10 21.44 1.18
CA ARG A 81 4.67 21.87 2.50
C ARG A 81 3.16 21.76 2.62
N GLY A 82 2.72 20.90 3.54
CA GLY A 82 1.34 20.78 3.98
C GLY A 82 1.01 21.86 5.00
N THR A 83 -0.05 22.64 4.76
CA THR A 83 -0.58 23.62 5.71
C THR A 83 -2.09 23.51 5.79
N GLY A 84 -2.67 23.94 6.90
CA GLY A 84 -4.12 23.95 7.03
C GLY A 84 -4.60 24.28 8.43
N PHE A 85 -5.90 24.06 8.63
CA PHE A 85 -6.58 24.21 9.90
C PHE A 85 -7.03 22.83 10.41
N ALA A 86 -6.83 22.54 11.69
CA ALA A 86 -7.13 21.25 12.31
C ALA A 86 -8.38 21.29 13.21
N GLY A 87 -9.18 22.35 13.13
CA GLY A 87 -10.39 22.54 13.92
C GLY A 87 -10.27 23.58 15.04
N CYS A 88 -9.12 23.62 15.75
CA CYS A 88 -8.82 24.68 16.72
C CYS A 88 -7.60 25.52 16.30
N ASN A 89 -6.53 24.83 15.90
CA ASN A 89 -5.23 25.37 15.55
C ASN A 89 -4.94 25.23 14.07
N THR A 90 -4.09 26.12 13.59
CA THR A 90 -3.41 25.93 12.30
C THR A 90 -2.19 25.04 12.49
N PHE A 91 -1.86 24.29 11.44
CA PHE A 91 -0.71 23.40 11.42
C PHE A 91 0.14 23.59 10.15
N SER A 92 1.38 23.14 10.22
CA SER A 92 2.21 22.94 9.06
C SER A 92 3.12 21.72 9.22
N ALA A 93 3.36 21.03 8.12
CA ALA A 93 4.23 19.86 8.07
C ALA A 93 4.84 19.73 6.67
N ALA A 94 5.89 18.94 6.55
CA ALA A 94 6.26 18.43 5.24
C ALA A 94 5.24 17.37 4.80
N ALA A 95 4.82 17.40 3.54
CA ALA A 95 3.84 16.47 2.97
C ALA A 95 4.29 16.03 1.57
N TYR A 96 4.67 14.76 1.46
CA TYR A 96 5.33 14.20 0.28
C TYR A 96 4.40 13.18 -0.40
N PRO A 97 3.79 13.51 -1.54
CA PRO A 97 3.24 12.52 -2.44
C PRO A 97 4.40 11.68 -3.01
N LEU A 98 4.29 10.36 -2.88
CA LEU A 98 5.29 9.38 -3.31
C LEU A 98 4.74 8.52 -4.45
N ARG A 99 5.63 7.67 -4.99
CA ARG A 99 5.26 6.67 -5.99
C ARG A 99 4.19 5.70 -5.47
N GLN A 100 3.46 5.08 -6.40
CA GLN A 100 2.39 4.10 -6.11
C GLN A 100 1.32 4.66 -5.16
N GLN A 101 1.01 5.94 -5.34
CA GLN A 101 0.12 6.71 -4.45
C GLN A 101 0.49 6.63 -2.97
N GLY A 102 1.79 6.52 -2.66
CA GLY A 102 2.28 6.71 -1.31
C GLY A 102 2.11 8.16 -0.88
N PHE A 103 1.95 8.39 0.41
CA PHE A 103 1.91 9.73 0.98
C PHE A 103 2.60 9.71 2.33
N ALA A 104 3.58 10.58 2.53
CA ALA A 104 4.32 10.67 3.79
C ALA A 104 4.19 12.07 4.38
N VAL A 105 3.95 12.14 5.69
CA VAL A 105 3.84 13.39 6.42
C VAL A 105 4.93 13.45 7.48
N GLY A 106 5.68 14.55 7.48
CA GLY A 106 6.74 14.80 8.45
C GLY A 106 6.21 15.19 9.84
N PRO A 107 7.11 15.63 10.74
CA PRO A 107 6.70 16.25 12.00
C PRO A 107 5.76 17.43 11.77
N ILE A 108 4.71 17.51 12.59
CA ILE A 108 3.68 18.54 12.50
C ILE A 108 3.96 19.62 13.54
N ALA A 109 4.10 20.85 13.08
CA ALA A 109 4.08 22.04 13.92
C ALA A 109 2.65 22.57 14.01
N VAL A 110 2.23 22.98 15.21
CA VAL A 110 0.86 23.41 15.50
C VAL A 110 0.91 24.70 16.31
N THR A 111 -0.04 25.62 16.07
CA THR A 111 -0.23 26.79 16.93
C THR A 111 -0.80 26.39 18.30
N LYS A 112 -0.77 27.30 19.29
CA LYS A 112 -1.15 27.03 20.68
C LYS A 112 -2.37 27.83 21.13
N ARG A 113 -3.46 27.75 20.37
CA ARG A 113 -4.79 28.24 20.77
C ARG A 113 -5.48 27.19 21.64
N SER A 114 -6.22 27.68 22.64
CA SER A 114 -7.12 26.85 23.44
C SER A 114 -8.54 26.95 22.89
N CYS A 115 -9.20 25.80 22.74
CA CYS A 115 -10.61 25.67 22.39
C CYS A 115 -11.31 24.74 23.40
N ASP A 116 -12.59 24.43 23.19
CA ASP A 116 -13.28 23.44 23.99
C ASP A 116 -12.65 22.03 23.87
N SER A 117 -12.91 21.19 24.87
CA SER A 117 -12.31 19.85 24.98
C SER A 117 -12.61 18.96 23.76
N ASN A 118 -13.82 19.05 23.20
CA ASN A 118 -14.21 18.22 22.07
C ASN A 118 -13.48 18.63 20.78
N THR A 119 -13.34 19.93 20.52
CA THR A 119 -12.56 20.42 19.38
C THR A 119 -11.08 20.07 19.50
N MET A 120 -10.51 20.19 20.69
CA MET A 120 -9.11 19.81 20.95
C MET A 120 -8.87 18.30 20.78
N ALA A 121 -9.83 17.47 21.20
CA ALA A 121 -9.74 16.02 21.01
C ALA A 121 -9.78 15.64 19.53
N PHE A 122 -10.66 16.27 18.75
CA PHE A 122 -10.71 16.11 17.30
C PHE A 122 -9.40 16.53 16.63
N GLU A 123 -8.87 17.71 16.95
CA GLU A 123 -7.60 18.19 16.40
C GLU A 123 -6.48 17.18 16.60
N LYS A 124 -6.31 16.69 17.83
CA LYS A 124 -5.28 15.70 18.15
C LYS A 124 -5.46 14.42 17.31
N ALA A 125 -6.68 13.90 17.22
CA ALA A 125 -6.98 12.70 16.44
C ALA A 125 -6.71 12.90 14.95
N PHE A 126 -7.14 14.04 14.40
CA PHE A 126 -6.92 14.40 13.00
C PHE A 126 -5.43 14.52 12.68
N LEU A 127 -4.65 15.23 13.49
CA LEU A 127 -3.21 15.40 13.27
C LEU A 127 -2.43 14.09 13.41
N LEU A 128 -2.83 13.20 14.32
CA LEU A 128 -2.27 11.86 14.42
C LEU A 128 -2.56 11.02 13.17
N ALA A 129 -3.79 11.07 12.66
CA ALA A 129 -4.17 10.40 11.42
C ALA A 129 -3.42 10.96 10.20
N LEU A 130 -3.31 12.29 10.11
CA LEU A 130 -2.56 12.95 9.03
C LEU A 130 -1.09 12.52 9.06
N ARG A 131 -0.44 12.55 10.24
CA ARG A 131 0.94 12.09 10.40
C ARG A 131 1.12 10.60 10.07
N GLY A 132 0.12 9.77 10.41
CA GLY A 132 0.12 8.33 10.17
C GLY A 132 -0.32 7.92 8.76
N THR A 133 -0.59 8.87 7.87
CA THR A 133 -0.98 8.59 6.48
C THR A 133 0.17 7.91 5.74
N GLN A 134 -0.18 6.92 4.92
CA GLN A 134 0.77 6.13 4.12
C GLN A 134 0.38 6.08 2.65
N LYS A 135 -0.92 6.17 2.38
CA LYS A 135 -1.50 6.10 1.05
C LYS A 135 -2.46 7.26 0.83
N TRP A 136 -2.55 7.69 -0.41
CA TRP A 136 -3.60 8.58 -0.84
C TRP A 136 -4.32 7.97 -2.05
N GLU A 137 -5.53 8.41 -2.31
CA GLU A 137 -6.23 8.09 -3.55
C GLU A 137 -7.12 9.26 -3.95
N MET A 138 -7.36 9.41 -5.25
CA MET A 138 -8.43 10.27 -5.76
C MET A 138 -9.59 9.42 -6.27
N VAL A 139 -10.78 9.65 -5.71
CA VAL A 139 -12.03 8.95 -6.05
C VAL A 139 -13.15 9.99 -6.14
N ASN A 140 -13.85 10.07 -7.27
CA ASN A 140 -14.99 11.00 -7.47
C ASN A 140 -14.68 12.47 -7.11
N GLY A 141 -13.48 12.96 -7.44
CA GLY A 141 -13.05 14.32 -7.13
C GLY A 141 -12.71 14.59 -5.67
N GLN A 142 -12.69 13.55 -4.83
CA GLN A 142 -12.27 13.60 -3.44
C GLN A 142 -10.89 12.96 -3.29
N VAL A 143 -10.10 13.48 -2.35
CA VAL A 143 -8.84 12.88 -1.93
C VAL A 143 -9.11 12.06 -0.67
N ILE A 144 -8.71 10.79 -0.67
CA ILE A 144 -8.81 9.91 0.49
C ILE A 144 -7.39 9.63 0.96
N LEU A 145 -7.06 10.04 2.19
CA LEU A 145 -5.81 9.68 2.85
C LEU A 145 -6.08 8.50 3.77
N SER A 146 -5.24 7.47 3.69
CA SER A 146 -5.35 6.26 4.51
C SER A 146 -4.02 5.92 5.16
N GLY A 147 -4.09 5.44 6.39
CA GLY A 147 -2.91 5.06 7.15
C GLY A 147 -3.24 4.26 8.41
N SER A 148 -2.23 4.01 9.23
CA SER A 148 -2.37 3.18 10.44
C SER A 148 -3.23 3.83 11.53
N GLN A 149 -3.42 5.15 11.46
CA GLN A 149 -4.13 5.94 12.46
C GLN A 149 -5.53 6.38 12.01
N GLY A 150 -5.94 6.03 10.78
CA GLY A 150 -7.28 6.33 10.29
C GLY A 150 -7.36 6.65 8.80
N LYS A 151 -8.54 7.09 8.40
CA LYS A 151 -8.89 7.51 7.04
C LYS A 151 -9.48 8.93 7.07
N ILE A 152 -8.99 9.78 6.19
CA ILE A 152 -9.43 11.17 6.03
C ILE A 152 -9.95 11.33 4.61
N THR A 153 -11.20 11.74 4.44
CA THR A 153 -11.76 12.09 3.13
C THR A 153 -11.81 13.59 3.01
N LEU A 154 -11.24 14.11 1.93
CA LEU A 154 -11.19 15.53 1.62
C LEU A 154 -11.89 15.84 0.30
N ARG A 155 -12.61 16.95 0.29
CA ARG A 155 -13.24 17.50 -0.91
C ARG A 155 -12.55 18.81 -1.29
N ARG A 156 -12.46 19.07 -2.59
CA ARG A 156 -11.89 20.32 -3.10
C ARG A 156 -12.68 21.52 -2.56
N SER A 157 -11.98 22.49 -2.01
CA SER A 157 -12.52 23.81 -1.66
C SER A 157 -12.09 24.81 -2.73
N ILE A 158 -13.03 25.66 -3.12
CA ILE A 158 -12.79 26.84 -3.97
C ILE A 158 -12.12 27.93 -3.14
#